data_AF-A0A379UXZ6-F1
#
_entry.id   AF-A0A379UXZ6-F1
#
_cell.length_a   1.000
_cell.length_b   1.000
_cell.length_c   1.000
_cell.angle_alpha   90.00
_cell.angle_beta   90.00
_cell.angle_gamma   90.00
#
_symmetry.space_group_name_H-M   'P 1'
#
loop_
_entity.id
_entity.type
_entity.pdbx_description
1 polymer ?
#
loop_
_entity_poly.entity_id
_entity_poly.type
_entity_poly.pdbx_seq_one_letter_code
_entity_poly.pdbx_strand_id
1 'polypeptide(L)'
;MVILDYNEVRSLERVQQALNASERLAGIVGTFQPGLPDIPFISLEELFSEQGPELVLSLLTPDLSNAERRLEMERSAMRFISALTMESIINHISVLNPQRILKEMEGVFNHLTSSLSLKPSRQVTLRFLIHCCCMVERIVINRKPLQMALESQPNLDARAFSVIKSAFLPIEDAYAIRLSDAEYFYIYELLYS
;
A
#
# COMPACT_ATOMS: atom_id res chain seq x y z
N MET A 1 9.14 11.01 -16.57
CA MET A 1 7.71 11.31 -16.75
C MET A 1 7.62 12.77 -17.13
N VAL A 2 6.98 13.07 -18.26
CA VAL A 2 6.76 14.44 -18.73
C VAL A 2 5.29 14.78 -18.50
N ILE A 3 5.02 15.96 -17.93
CA ILE A 3 3.66 16.47 -17.73
C ILE A 3 3.36 17.40 -18.90
N LEU A 4 2.27 17.14 -19.60
CA LEU A 4 1.84 17.89 -20.78
C LEU A 4 0.38 18.31 -20.64
N ASP A 5 0.07 19.50 -21.13
CA ASP A 5 -1.31 19.96 -21.22
C ASP A 5 -2.07 19.23 -22.32
N TYR A 6 -3.41 19.23 -22.21
CA TYR A 6 -4.28 18.55 -23.17
C TYR A 6 -4.04 18.97 -24.64
N ASN A 7 -3.67 20.24 -24.87
CA ASN A 7 -3.39 20.74 -26.23
C ASN A 7 -2.07 20.21 -26.81
N GLU A 8 -1.12 19.82 -25.97
CA GLU A 8 0.19 19.30 -26.36
C GLU A 8 0.11 17.82 -26.74
N VAL A 9 -0.88 17.09 -26.20
CA VAL A 9 -1.10 15.67 -26.52
C VAL A 9 -2.04 15.43 -27.70
N ARG A 10 -2.45 16.47 -28.43
CA ARG A 10 -3.36 16.35 -29.60
C ARG A 10 -2.73 15.79 -30.87
N SER A 11 -1.40 15.76 -30.97
CA SER A 11 -0.69 15.13 -32.09
C SER A 11 0.61 14.49 -31.62
N LEU A 12 1.03 13.43 -32.32
CA LEU A 12 2.25 12.69 -32.02
C LEU A 12 3.49 13.60 -32.07
N GLU A 13 3.55 14.50 -33.04
CA GLU A 13 4.67 15.43 -33.25
C GLU A 13 4.88 16.35 -32.05
N ARG A 14 3.79 16.85 -31.45
CA ARG A 14 3.86 17.71 -30.26
C ARG A 14 4.35 16.95 -29.04
N VAL A 15 3.86 15.71 -28.86
CA VAL A 15 4.35 14.84 -27.79
C VAL A 15 5.83 14.55 -27.97
N GLN A 16 6.28 14.26 -29.19
CA GLN A 16 7.69 14.01 -29.49
C GLN A 16 8.59 15.23 -29.26
N GLN A 17 8.10 16.45 -29.53
CA GLN A 17 8.85 17.68 -29.25
C GLN A 17 9.11 17.91 -27.75
N ALA A 18 8.25 17.35 -26.89
CA ALA A 18 8.41 17.44 -25.45
C ALA A 18 9.28 16.32 -24.85
N LEU A 19 9.65 15.31 -25.66
CA LEU A 19 10.51 14.21 -25.24
C LEU A 19 11.96 14.47 -25.64
N ASN A 20 12.89 14.02 -24.81
CA ASN A 20 14.30 14.05 -25.19
C ASN A 20 14.56 13.01 -26.30
N ALA A 21 15.60 13.24 -27.12
CA ALA A 21 15.93 12.36 -28.24
C ALA A 21 16.25 10.89 -27.82
N SER A 22 16.63 10.67 -26.56
CA SER A 22 16.87 9.34 -25.99
C SER A 22 15.64 8.70 -25.35
N GLU A 23 14.51 9.41 -25.27
CA GLU A 23 13.29 8.93 -24.62
C GLU A 23 12.31 8.33 -25.64
N ARG A 24 11.66 7.24 -25.25
CA ARG A 24 10.58 6.62 -26.03
C ARG A 24 9.26 6.80 -25.28
N LEU A 25 8.22 7.21 -26.00
CA LEU A 25 6.87 7.23 -25.46
C LEU A 25 6.39 5.78 -25.20
N ALA A 26 6.15 5.46 -23.94
CA ALA A 26 5.60 4.16 -23.53
C ALA A 26 4.06 4.13 -23.52
N GLY A 27 3.43 5.27 -23.22
CA GLY A 27 1.99 5.43 -23.12
C GLY A 27 1.63 6.78 -22.51
N ILE A 28 0.33 7.08 -22.45
CA ILE A 28 -0.21 8.32 -21.87
C ILE A 28 -1.10 7.97 -20.68
N VAL A 29 -0.96 8.74 -19.60
CA VAL A 29 -1.81 8.64 -18.42
C VAL A 29 -2.47 9.98 -18.18
N GLY A 30 -3.80 10.02 -18.04
CA GLY A 30 -4.48 11.31 -17.89
C GLY A 30 -5.99 11.22 -17.71
N THR A 31 -6.64 12.39 -17.62
CA THR A 31 -8.09 12.52 -17.47
C THR A 31 -8.86 12.44 -18.78
N PHE A 32 -8.21 12.75 -19.91
CA PHE A 32 -8.83 12.75 -21.23
C PHE A 32 -8.01 11.92 -22.21
N GLN A 33 -8.66 11.03 -22.96
CA GLN A 33 -8.02 10.26 -24.02
C GLN A 33 -7.74 11.15 -25.24
N PRO A 34 -6.47 11.37 -25.63
CA PRO A 34 -6.12 12.32 -26.69
C PRO A 34 -6.47 11.85 -28.11
N GLY A 35 -6.94 10.61 -28.28
CA GLY A 35 -7.33 10.06 -29.58
C GLY A 35 -6.16 9.75 -30.51
N LEU A 36 -4.93 9.64 -29.98
CA LEU A 36 -3.75 9.26 -30.76
C LEU A 36 -3.80 7.75 -31.06
N PRO A 37 -3.81 7.33 -32.34
CA PRO A 37 -3.76 5.92 -32.69
C PRO A 37 -2.44 5.29 -32.25
N ASP A 38 -2.49 4.02 -31.84
CA ASP A 38 -1.34 3.18 -31.47
C ASP A 38 -0.54 3.63 -30.23
N ILE A 39 -1.02 4.62 -29.47
CA ILE A 39 -0.46 4.97 -28.17
C ILE A 39 -1.40 4.45 -27.07
N PRO A 40 -0.94 3.49 -26.25
CA PRO A 40 -1.76 3.00 -25.14
C PRO A 40 -2.02 4.11 -24.12
N PHE A 41 -3.26 4.16 -23.64
CA PHE A 41 -3.75 5.17 -22.71
C PHE A 41 -4.29 4.48 -21.45
N ILE A 42 -3.96 5.04 -20.28
CA ILE A 42 -4.57 4.65 -19.00
C ILE A 42 -5.28 5.90 -18.46
N SER A 43 -6.58 5.79 -18.22
CA SER A 43 -7.30 6.88 -17.53
C SER A 43 -6.83 7.01 -16.08
N LEU A 44 -6.92 8.21 -15.49
CA LEU A 44 -6.64 8.35 -14.06
C LEU A 44 -7.52 7.43 -13.21
N GLU A 45 -8.77 7.20 -13.61
CA GLU A 45 -9.66 6.26 -12.91
C GLU A 45 -9.11 4.83 -12.90
N GLU A 46 -8.67 4.32 -14.05
CA GLU A 46 -8.05 3.00 -14.16
C GLU A 46 -6.71 2.93 -13.42
N LEU A 47 -5.92 3.99 -13.46
CA LEU A 47 -4.66 4.08 -12.72
C LEU A 47 -4.87 3.88 -11.21
N PHE A 48 -5.96 4.43 -10.66
CA PHE A 48 -6.29 4.32 -9.24
C PHE A 48 -7.11 3.07 -8.88
N SER A 49 -7.45 2.24 -9.87
CA SER A 49 -8.15 0.97 -9.64
C SER A 49 -7.21 -0.15 -9.16
N GLU A 50 -7.77 -1.28 -8.73
CA GLU A 50 -6.97 -2.44 -8.29
C GLU A 50 -6.05 -3.02 -9.37
N GLN A 51 -6.37 -2.80 -10.66
CA GLN A 51 -5.55 -3.23 -11.79
C GLN A 51 -4.57 -2.16 -12.28
N GLY A 52 -4.63 -0.94 -11.75
CA GLY A 52 -3.76 0.18 -12.12
C GLY A 52 -2.26 -0.17 -12.15
N PRO A 53 -1.70 -0.81 -11.11
CA PRO A 53 -0.30 -1.25 -11.11
C PRO A 53 0.04 -2.19 -12.28
N GLU A 54 -0.89 -3.06 -12.65
CA GLU A 54 -0.71 -4.03 -13.74
C GLU A 54 -0.75 -3.35 -15.09
N LEU A 55 -1.62 -2.36 -15.27
CA LEU A 55 -1.66 -1.54 -16.46
C LEU A 55 -0.35 -0.75 -16.63
N VAL A 56 0.16 -0.14 -15.56
CA VAL A 56 1.43 0.61 -15.60
C VAL A 56 2.62 -0.31 -15.90
N LEU A 57 2.69 -1.47 -15.25
CA LEU A 57 3.74 -2.45 -15.55
C LEU A 57 3.66 -2.90 -17.01
N SER A 58 2.45 -3.08 -17.53
CA SER A 58 2.24 -3.48 -18.92
C SER A 58 2.68 -2.43 -19.93
N LEU A 59 2.52 -1.14 -19.61
CA LEU A 59 3.05 -0.04 -20.42
C LEU A 59 4.57 0.00 -20.43
N LEU A 60 5.19 -0.16 -19.26
CA LEU A 60 6.64 0.03 -19.08
C LEU A 60 7.45 -1.16 -19.59
N THR A 61 6.90 -2.37 -19.49
CA THR A 61 7.58 -3.61 -19.85
C THR A 61 6.67 -4.50 -20.71
N PRO A 62 6.35 -4.09 -21.96
CA PRO A 62 5.39 -4.80 -22.80
C PRO A 62 5.86 -6.21 -23.19
N ASP A 63 7.18 -6.40 -23.31
CA ASP A 63 7.81 -7.63 -23.81
C ASP A 63 7.92 -8.76 -22.77
N LEU A 64 7.51 -8.52 -21.52
CA LEU A 64 7.53 -9.57 -20.49
C LEU A 64 6.50 -10.65 -20.79
N SER A 65 6.94 -11.90 -20.72
CA SER A 65 6.05 -13.06 -20.68
C SER A 65 5.11 -12.98 -19.47
N ASN A 66 4.00 -13.73 -19.51
CA ASN A 66 3.05 -13.78 -18.39
C ASN A 66 3.71 -14.21 -17.06
N ALA A 67 4.75 -15.06 -17.13
CA ALA A 67 5.47 -15.51 -15.94
C ALA A 67 6.36 -14.39 -15.37
N GLU A 68 7.09 -13.66 -16.21
CA GLU A 68 7.95 -12.55 -15.79
C GLU A 68 7.13 -11.37 -15.28
N ARG A 69 6.00 -11.07 -15.93
CA ARG A 69 5.08 -10.00 -15.49
C ARG A 69 4.52 -10.29 -14.09
N ARG A 70 4.10 -11.53 -13.83
CA ARG A 70 3.66 -11.95 -12.50
C ARG A 70 4.78 -11.80 -11.47
N LEU A 71 6.00 -12.22 -11.82
CA LEU A 71 7.15 -12.08 -10.92
C LEU A 71 7.48 -10.62 -10.62
N GLU A 72 7.44 -9.73 -11.62
CA GLU A 72 7.65 -8.29 -11.40
C GLU A 72 6.52 -7.65 -10.61
N MET A 73 5.27 -8.10 -10.83
CA MET A 73 4.14 -7.68 -9.99
C MET A 73 4.34 -8.10 -8.54
N GLU A 74 4.77 -9.34 -8.29
CA GLU A 74 5.08 -9.82 -6.93
C GLU A 74 6.22 -9.02 -6.28
N ARG A 75 7.28 -8.73 -7.04
CA ARG A 75 8.43 -7.92 -6.57
C ARG A 75 8.06 -6.47 -6.27
N SER A 76 7.16 -5.89 -7.05
CA SER A 76 6.77 -4.48 -6.94
C SER A 76 5.54 -4.26 -6.05
N ALA A 77 4.74 -5.29 -5.77
CA ALA A 77 3.50 -5.19 -5.00
C ALA A 77 3.73 -4.55 -3.63
N MET A 78 4.75 -5.01 -2.89
CA MET A 78 5.07 -4.41 -1.59
C MET A 78 5.47 -2.94 -1.74
N ARG A 79 6.30 -2.59 -2.72
CA ARG A 79 6.69 -1.18 -2.96
C ARG A 79 5.49 -0.29 -3.27
N PHE A 80 4.54 -0.80 -4.06
CA PHE A 80 3.30 -0.09 -4.37
C PHE A 80 2.44 0.10 -3.12
N ILE A 81 2.28 -0.96 -2.31
CA ILE A 81 1.56 -0.89 -1.04
C ILE A 81 2.23 0.09 -0.08
N SER A 82 3.56 0.07 0.03
CA SER A 82 4.33 1.02 0.87
C SER A 82 4.11 2.46 0.41
N ALA A 83 4.14 2.72 -0.89
CA ALA A 83 3.93 4.06 -1.45
C ALA A 83 2.49 4.56 -1.17
N LEU A 84 1.48 3.73 -1.43
CA LEU A 84 0.09 4.09 -1.12
C LEU A 84 -0.15 4.27 0.37
N THR A 85 0.45 3.42 1.21
CA THR A 85 0.34 3.55 2.66
C THR A 85 0.96 4.87 3.11
N MET A 86 2.16 5.21 2.61
CA MET A 86 2.82 6.47 2.90
C MET A 86 1.93 7.66 2.56
N GLU A 87 1.41 7.71 1.33
CA GLU A 87 0.49 8.78 0.90
C GLU A 87 -0.77 8.85 1.76
N SER A 88 -1.28 7.69 2.19
CA SER A 88 -2.47 7.63 3.05
C SER A 88 -2.20 8.16 4.46
N ILE A 89 -1.03 7.87 5.04
CA ILE A 89 -0.75 8.20 6.45
C ILE A 89 -0.06 9.55 6.63
N ILE A 90 0.52 10.14 5.59
CA ILE A 90 1.34 11.36 5.72
C ILE A 90 0.58 12.55 6.34
N ASN A 91 -0.75 12.62 6.12
CA ASN A 91 -1.62 13.65 6.69
C ASN A 91 -2.28 13.24 8.02
N HIS A 92 -2.10 11.99 8.45
CA HIS A 92 -2.71 11.44 9.67
C HIS A 92 -1.68 11.18 10.78
N ILE A 93 -0.39 11.14 10.44
CA ILE A 93 0.72 11.01 11.38
C ILE A 93 1.30 12.41 11.61
N SER A 94 1.25 12.89 12.85
CA SER A 94 1.61 14.25 13.24
C SER A 94 2.81 14.33 14.19
N VAL A 95 3.04 13.29 14.99
CA VAL A 95 4.09 13.22 16.02
C VAL A 95 5.18 12.25 15.61
N LEU A 96 4.82 11.07 15.12
CA LEU A 96 5.78 10.07 14.67
C LEU A 96 6.34 10.40 13.28
N ASN A 97 7.48 9.81 12.95
CA ASN A 97 8.01 9.88 11.60
C ASN A 97 7.30 8.83 10.72
N PRO A 98 6.56 9.24 9.66
CA PRO A 98 5.75 8.32 8.86
C PRO A 98 6.58 7.25 8.13
N GLN A 99 7.80 7.58 7.69
CA GLN A 99 8.71 6.61 7.05
C GLN A 99 9.20 5.55 8.04
N ARG A 100 9.55 5.98 9.25
CA ARG A 100 10.03 5.07 10.28
C ARG A 100 8.93 4.12 10.75
N ILE A 101 7.75 4.64 11.09
CA ILE A 101 6.65 3.80 11.59
C ILE A 101 6.17 2.82 10.52
N LEU A 102 6.08 3.24 9.26
CA LEU A 102 5.71 2.34 8.15
C LEU A 102 6.70 1.18 8.04
N LYS A 103 8.01 1.46 8.05
CA LYS A 103 9.04 0.42 7.96
C LYS A 103 8.98 -0.56 9.14
N GLU A 104 8.70 -0.08 10.34
CA GLU A 104 8.53 -0.93 11.52
C GLU A 104 7.25 -1.78 11.41
N MET A 105 6.14 -1.21 10.92
CA MET A 105 4.89 -1.96 10.67
C MET A 105 5.03 -3.00 9.57
N GLU A 106 5.81 -2.73 8.51
CA GLU A 106 6.16 -3.73 7.50
C GLU A 106 6.94 -4.90 8.12
N GLY A 107 7.85 -4.60 9.05
CA GLY A 107 8.56 -5.62 9.83
C GLY A 107 7.62 -6.50 10.65
N VAL A 108 6.66 -5.88 11.36
CA VAL A 108 5.62 -6.59 12.12
C VAL A 108 4.77 -7.46 11.19
N PHE A 109 4.27 -6.89 10.08
CA PHE A 109 3.45 -7.61 9.11
C PHE A 109 4.18 -8.83 8.52
N ASN A 110 5.45 -8.68 8.15
CA ASN A 110 6.27 -9.78 7.64
C ASN A 110 6.47 -10.90 8.68
N HIS A 111 6.66 -10.52 9.95
CA HIS A 111 6.76 -11.48 11.04
C HIS A 111 5.44 -12.24 11.25
N LEU A 112 4.31 -11.54 11.25
CA LEU A 112 2.98 -12.13 11.43
C LEU A 112 2.65 -13.11 10.31
N THR A 113 2.79 -12.68 9.06
CA THR A 113 2.49 -13.51 7.89
C THR A 113 3.36 -14.76 7.83
N SER A 114 4.63 -14.65 8.22
CA SER A 114 5.54 -15.80 8.31
C SER A 114 5.18 -16.75 9.46
N SER A 115 4.95 -16.22 10.67
CA SER A 115 4.67 -17.02 11.87
C SER A 115 3.30 -17.72 11.85
N LEU A 116 2.34 -17.14 11.12
CA LEU A 116 0.97 -17.64 10.99
C LEU A 116 0.68 -18.28 9.63
N SER A 117 1.68 -18.36 8.73
CA SER A 117 1.54 -18.87 7.36
C SER A 117 0.40 -18.20 6.58
N LEU A 118 0.19 -16.90 6.79
CA LEU A 118 -0.85 -16.13 6.14
C LEU A 118 -0.40 -15.65 4.76
N LYS A 119 -1.35 -15.55 3.82
CA LYS A 119 -1.16 -14.93 2.51
C LYS A 119 -2.23 -13.85 2.30
N PRO A 120 -2.14 -12.71 3.03
CA PRO A 120 -3.17 -11.68 2.94
C PRO A 120 -3.23 -11.09 1.53
N SER A 121 -4.43 -10.68 1.10
CA SER A 121 -4.58 -9.94 -0.15
C SER A 121 -3.90 -8.57 -0.05
N ARG A 122 -3.61 -7.94 -1.20
CA ARG A 122 -3.05 -6.58 -1.24
C ARG A 122 -3.91 -5.58 -0.46
N GLN A 123 -5.23 -5.72 -0.54
CA GLN A 123 -6.19 -4.89 0.17
C GLN A 123 -6.07 -5.08 1.69
N VAL A 124 -5.94 -6.32 2.16
CA VAL A 124 -5.73 -6.59 3.59
C VAL A 124 -4.40 -6.01 4.06
N THR A 125 -3.31 -6.21 3.31
CA THR A 125 -1.99 -5.65 3.65
C THR A 125 -2.06 -4.12 3.75
N LEU A 126 -2.68 -3.45 2.80
CA LEU A 126 -2.83 -1.99 2.80
C LEU A 126 -3.63 -1.52 4.03
N ARG A 127 -4.79 -2.13 4.30
CA ARG A 127 -5.63 -1.81 5.46
C ARG A 127 -4.88 -2.02 6.78
N PHE A 128 -4.15 -3.14 6.89
CA PHE A 128 -3.33 -3.45 8.05
C PHE A 128 -2.28 -2.36 8.31
N LEU A 129 -1.47 -2.02 7.30
CA LEU A 129 -0.36 -1.07 7.47
C LEU A 129 -0.86 0.33 7.83
N ILE A 130 -1.90 0.82 7.13
CA ILE A 130 -2.54 2.11 7.45
C ILE A 130 -3.08 2.11 8.88
N HIS A 131 -3.85 1.07 9.24
CA HIS A 131 -4.45 0.98 10.57
C HIS A 131 -3.38 0.98 11.66
N CYS A 132 -2.36 0.14 11.54
CA CYS A 132 -1.34 0.00 12.59
C CYS A 132 -0.50 1.26 12.75
N CYS A 133 -0.13 1.94 11.65
CA CYS A 133 0.57 3.23 11.73
C CYS A 133 -0.26 4.27 12.51
N CYS A 134 -1.53 4.46 12.13
CA CYS A 134 -2.42 5.41 12.77
C CYS A 134 -2.77 5.03 14.22
N MET A 135 -2.88 3.73 14.51
CA MET A 135 -3.12 3.21 15.86
C MET A 135 -1.97 3.58 16.80
N VAL A 136 -0.71 3.33 16.41
CA VAL A 136 0.46 3.64 17.24
C VAL A 136 0.54 5.15 17.50
N GLU A 137 0.42 5.98 16.46
CA GLU A 137 0.36 7.44 16.58
C GLU A 137 -0.73 7.89 17.58
N ARG A 138 -1.96 7.39 17.42
CA ARG A 138 -3.08 7.73 18.29
C ARG A 138 -2.80 7.39 19.75
N ILE A 139 -2.21 6.22 20.03
CA ILE A 139 -1.90 5.79 21.40
C ILE A 139 -0.74 6.63 21.98
N VAL A 140 0.26 6.98 21.17
CA VAL A 140 1.35 7.88 21.57
C VAL A 140 0.80 9.25 21.98
N ILE A 141 -0.12 9.82 21.20
CA ILE A 141 -0.73 11.13 21.49
C ILE A 141 -1.65 11.06 22.71
N ASN A 142 -2.65 10.18 22.66
CA ASN A 142 -3.78 10.23 23.59
C ASN A 142 -3.57 9.39 24.84
N ARG A 143 -2.52 8.56 24.88
CA ARG A 143 -2.24 7.57 25.94
C ARG A 143 -3.44 6.67 26.26
N LYS A 144 -4.33 6.49 25.28
CA LYS A 144 -5.60 5.77 25.40
C LYS A 144 -5.74 4.80 24.23
N PRO A 145 -5.38 3.52 24.41
CA PRO A 145 -5.78 2.48 23.46
C PRO A 145 -7.30 2.33 23.47
N LEU A 146 -7.85 1.72 22.42
CA LEU A 146 -9.27 1.34 22.37
C LEU A 146 -9.62 0.52 23.61
N GLN A 147 -10.82 0.72 24.13
CA GLN A 147 -11.37 -0.09 25.21
C GLN A 147 -12.66 -0.70 24.68
N MET A 148 -12.77 -2.02 24.74
CA MET A 148 -14.00 -2.74 24.44
C MET A 148 -14.21 -3.78 25.52
N ALA A 149 -15.45 -3.90 25.99
CA ALA A 149 -15.87 -5.10 26.69
C ALA A 149 -15.95 -6.21 25.64
N LEU A 150 -15.02 -7.17 25.69
CA LEU A 150 -15.09 -8.39 24.89
C LEU A 150 -16.18 -9.27 25.49
N GLU A 151 -17.45 -8.88 25.34
CA GLU A 151 -18.60 -9.53 26.00
C GLU A 151 -18.86 -10.95 25.49
N SER A 152 -18.24 -11.33 24.38
CA SER A 152 -17.99 -12.72 24.04
C SER A 152 -16.74 -12.74 23.17
N GLN A 153 -15.71 -13.49 23.56
CA GLN A 153 -14.68 -13.87 22.61
C GLN A 153 -15.35 -14.87 21.66
N PRO A 154 -15.67 -14.53 20.39
CA PRO A 154 -15.95 -15.58 19.40
C PRO A 154 -14.74 -16.53 19.37
N ASN A 155 -14.87 -17.72 18.76
CA ASN A 155 -13.79 -18.73 18.66
C ASN A 155 -12.53 -18.16 17.97
N LEU A 156 -11.76 -17.34 18.69
CA LEU A 156 -10.51 -16.74 18.27
C LEU A 156 -9.43 -17.81 18.40
N ASP A 157 -8.59 -17.92 17.37
CA ASP A 157 -7.42 -18.76 17.47
C ASP A 157 -6.45 -18.16 18.51
N ALA A 158 -6.40 -18.78 19.68
CA ALA A 158 -5.53 -18.36 20.79
C ALA A 158 -4.04 -18.32 20.39
N ARG A 159 -3.62 -19.21 19.48
CA ARG A 159 -2.25 -19.20 18.93
C ARG A 159 -2.04 -17.95 18.09
N ALA A 160 -2.95 -17.66 17.17
CA ALA A 160 -2.86 -16.47 16.32
C ALA A 160 -2.81 -15.19 17.16
N PHE A 161 -3.68 -15.09 18.16
CA PHE A 161 -3.74 -13.94 19.06
C PHE A 161 -2.44 -13.77 19.88
N SER A 162 -1.86 -14.87 20.37
CA SER A 162 -0.58 -14.85 21.10
C SER A 162 0.58 -14.39 20.21
N VAL A 163 0.62 -14.84 18.95
CA VAL A 163 1.62 -14.38 17.98
C VAL A 163 1.44 -12.90 17.66
N ILE A 164 0.20 -12.44 17.48
CA ILE A 164 -0.11 -11.01 17.27
C ILE A 164 0.43 -10.17 18.42
N LYS A 165 0.09 -10.53 19.67
CA LYS A 165 0.59 -9.81 20.85
C LYS A 165 2.12 -9.76 20.88
N SER A 166 2.76 -10.90 20.66
CA SER A 166 4.23 -11.01 20.71
C SER A 166 4.91 -10.17 19.62
N ALA A 167 4.32 -10.10 18.43
CA ALA A 167 4.86 -9.33 17.31
C ALA A 167 4.86 -7.81 17.55
N PHE A 168 3.94 -7.32 18.39
CA PHE A 168 3.82 -5.90 18.70
C PHE A 168 4.62 -5.47 19.94
N LEU A 169 5.17 -6.39 20.73
CA LEU A 169 6.01 -6.05 21.90
C LEU A 169 7.16 -5.07 21.54
N PRO A 170 7.92 -5.26 20.44
CA PRO A 170 8.97 -4.30 20.07
C PRO A 170 8.43 -2.90 19.78
N ILE A 171 7.19 -2.79 19.28
CA ILE A 171 6.53 -1.51 19.01
C ILE A 171 6.06 -0.87 20.32
N GLU A 172 5.44 -1.66 21.21
CA GLU A 172 5.06 -1.20 22.54
C GLU A 172 6.25 -0.63 23.32
N ASP A 173 7.39 -1.31 23.27
CA ASP A 173 8.62 -0.87 23.93
C ASP A 173 9.25 0.34 23.23
N ALA A 174 9.35 0.35 21.89
CA ALA A 174 9.96 1.45 21.13
C ALA A 174 9.23 2.79 21.30
N TYR A 175 7.90 2.76 21.45
CA TYR A 175 7.06 3.95 21.56
C TYR A 175 6.55 4.20 23.00
N ALA A 176 6.95 3.37 23.96
CA ALA A 176 6.48 3.40 25.34
C ALA A 176 4.94 3.47 25.42
N ILE A 177 4.28 2.56 24.70
CA ILE A 177 2.82 2.41 24.67
C ILE A 177 2.42 1.00 25.14
N ARG A 178 1.12 0.83 25.35
CA ARG A 178 0.48 -0.47 25.56
C ARG A 178 -0.77 -0.55 24.69
N LEU A 179 -0.87 -1.60 23.90
CA LEU A 179 -2.07 -1.98 23.15
C LEU A 179 -3.02 -2.70 24.11
N SER A 180 -4.31 -2.46 23.95
CA SER A 180 -5.34 -3.20 24.66
C SER A 180 -5.73 -4.46 23.90
N ASP A 181 -6.46 -5.36 24.55
CA ASP A 181 -7.06 -6.52 23.87
C ASP A 181 -7.98 -6.12 22.72
N ALA A 182 -8.61 -4.93 22.78
CA ALA A 182 -9.42 -4.42 21.68
C ALA A 182 -8.57 -4.10 20.44
N GLU A 183 -7.39 -3.49 20.61
CA GLU A 183 -6.46 -3.24 19.49
C GLU A 183 -6.00 -4.55 18.85
N TYR A 184 -5.61 -5.52 19.70
CA TYR A 184 -5.20 -6.84 19.23
C TYR A 184 -6.33 -7.57 18.50
N PHE A 185 -7.57 -7.42 18.95
CA PHE A 185 -8.74 -7.97 18.29
C PHE A 185 -8.96 -7.33 16.91
N TYR A 186 -8.89 -6.00 16.79
CA TYR A 186 -8.97 -5.33 15.49
C TYR A 186 -7.88 -5.78 14.53
N ILE A 187 -6.64 -5.95 15.02
CA ILE A 187 -5.53 -6.47 14.22
C ILE A 187 -5.83 -7.89 13.73
N TYR A 188 -6.35 -8.76 14.60
CA TYR A 188 -6.78 -10.09 14.23
C TYR A 188 -7.86 -10.04 13.13
N GLU A 189 -8.93 -9.27 13.33
CA GLU A 189 -10.01 -9.12 12.36
C GLU A 189 -9.49 -8.63 11.01
N LEU A 190 -8.54 -7.68 10.98
CA LEU A 190 -7.93 -7.22 9.73
C LEU A 190 -7.17 -8.33 9.01
N LEU A 191 -6.45 -9.19 9.73
CA LEU A 191 -5.64 -10.25 9.14
C LEU A 191 -6.48 -11.42 8.60
N TYR A 192 -7.65 -11.66 9.20
CA TYR A 192 -8.51 -12.81 8.90
C TYR A 192 -9.82 -12.43 8.17
N SER A 193 -10.03 -11.15 7.85
CA SER A 193 -11.17 -10.67 7.03
C SER A 193 -11.03 -10.96 5.55
#